data_AF-A0A5I3B0X6-F1
#
_entry.id   AF-A0A5I3B0X6-F1
#
_cell.length_a   1.000
_cell.length_b   1.000
_cell.length_c   1.000
_cell.angle_alpha   90.00
_cell.angle_beta   90.00
_cell.angle_gamma   90.00
#
_symmetry.space_group_name_H-M   'P 1'
#
loop_
_entity.id
_entity.type
_entity.pdbx_description
1 polymer ?
#
loop_
_entity_poly.entity_id
_entity_poly.type
_entity_poly.pdbx_seq_one_letter_code
_entity_poly.pdbx_strand_id
1 'polypeptide(L)'
;MANNTTGFTRIIKAAGYSWKGFRAAWTHEAAFRQESIAVLLGVIIACWLDVDAITRVLLIGSVLLIMIVEILNSAIEAVVDRIGSEYHELSGRAKDMGSAAVLLSIFVALMTWGILLWSHFR
;
A
#
# COMPACT_ATOMS: atom_id res chain seq x y z
N MET A 1 7.87 -10.98 -19.94
CA MET A 1 7.32 -12.19 -20.59
C MET A 1 5.94 -11.86 -21.11
N ALA A 2 5.75 -11.78 -22.44
CA ALA A 2 4.43 -11.61 -23.03
C ALA A 2 3.65 -12.92 -22.85
N ASN A 3 2.64 -12.92 -21.97
CA ASN A 3 1.92 -14.12 -21.56
C ASN A 3 0.75 -14.35 -22.53
N ASN A 4 0.93 -15.25 -23.52
CA ASN A 4 -0.09 -15.64 -24.51
C ASN A 4 -1.24 -16.50 -23.92
N THR A 5 -1.57 -16.33 -22.64
CA THR A 5 -2.66 -17.08 -22.00
C THR A 5 -3.96 -16.28 -22.04
N THR A 6 -5.00 -16.88 -22.64
CA THR A 6 -6.35 -16.33 -22.72
C THR A 6 -7.27 -16.96 -21.67
N GLY A 7 -8.42 -16.31 -21.38
CA GLY A 7 -9.46 -16.85 -20.50
C GLY A 7 -9.10 -16.95 -19.01
N PHE A 8 -9.74 -17.89 -18.30
CA PHE A 8 -9.58 -18.10 -16.86
C PHE A 8 -8.13 -18.38 -16.43
N THR A 9 -7.35 -19.03 -17.28
CA THR A 9 -5.93 -19.30 -17.05
C THR A 9 -5.12 -18.01 -16.86
N ARG A 10 -5.52 -16.91 -17.51
CA ARG A 10 -4.89 -15.60 -17.32
C ARG A 10 -5.15 -15.03 -15.93
N ILE A 11 -6.38 -15.18 -15.44
CA ILE A 11 -6.79 -14.68 -14.11
C ILE A 11 -6.04 -15.43 -13.01
N ILE A 12 -5.96 -16.76 -13.11
CA ILE A 12 -5.22 -17.59 -12.14
C ILE A 12 -3.73 -17.22 -12.13
N LYS A 13 -3.12 -17.06 -13.33
CA LYS A 13 -1.73 -16.62 -13.42
C LYS A 13 -1.53 -15.21 -12.85
N ALA A 14 -2.44 -14.28 -13.13
CA ALA A 14 -2.40 -12.93 -12.58
C ALA A 14 -2.46 -12.94 -11.04
N ALA A 15 -3.38 -13.71 -10.45
CA ALA A 15 -3.45 -13.88 -9.00
C ALA A 15 -2.14 -14.47 -8.43
N GLY A 16 -1.53 -15.43 -9.14
CA GLY A 16 -0.21 -15.97 -8.78
C GLY A 16 0.92 -14.93 -8.81
N TYR A 17 0.91 -14.00 -9.77
CA TYR A 17 1.86 -12.89 -9.81
C TYR A 17 1.61 -11.88 -8.68
N SER A 18 0.35 -11.55 -8.41
CA SER A 18 -0.03 -10.68 -7.27
C SER A 18 0.46 -11.27 -5.94
N TRP A 19 0.26 -12.58 -5.71
CA TRP A 19 0.74 -13.25 -4.50
C TRP A 19 2.26 -13.19 -4.36
N LYS A 20 3.01 -13.35 -5.46
CA LYS A 20 4.47 -13.19 -5.46
C LYS A 20 4.88 -11.77 -5.07
N GLY A 21 4.16 -10.75 -5.56
CA GLY A 21 4.39 -9.35 -5.18
C GLY A 21 4.19 -9.12 -3.68
N PHE A 22 3.05 -9.54 -3.12
CA PHE A 22 2.77 -9.44 -1.69
C PHE A 22 3.81 -10.18 -0.83
N ARG A 23 4.19 -11.40 -1.24
CA ARG A 23 5.21 -12.17 -0.53
C ARG A 23 6.58 -11.47 -0.57
N ALA A 24 6.95 -10.87 -1.70
CA ALA A 24 8.20 -10.13 -1.83
C ALA A 24 8.22 -8.92 -0.89
N ALA A 25 7.17 -8.08 -0.92
CA ALA A 25 7.04 -6.93 -0.03
C ALA A 25 7.10 -7.36 1.45
N TRP A 26 6.37 -8.42 1.83
CA TRP A 26 6.42 -8.94 3.20
C TRP A 26 7.81 -9.42 3.65
N THR A 27 8.55 -10.06 2.75
CA THR A 27 9.85 -10.67 3.07
C THR A 27 10.95 -9.61 3.14
N HIS A 28 10.98 -8.71 2.17
CA HIS A 28 12.09 -7.76 1.99
C HIS A 28 11.86 -6.43 2.72
N GLU A 29 10.61 -5.99 2.89
CA GLU A 29 10.32 -4.66 3.43
C GLU A 29 9.83 -4.71 4.87
N ALA A 30 10.62 -4.14 5.77
CA ALA A 30 10.23 -4.00 7.17
C ALA A 30 9.08 -3.01 7.36
N ALA A 31 9.09 -1.91 6.60
CA ALA A 31 8.04 -0.89 6.60
C ALA A 31 6.69 -1.50 6.22
N PHE A 32 6.62 -2.22 5.09
CA PHE A 32 5.44 -2.98 4.68
C PHE A 32 4.83 -3.86 5.78
N ARG A 33 5.66 -4.58 6.57
CA ARG A 33 5.16 -5.40 7.68
C ARG A 33 4.55 -4.57 8.81
N GLN A 34 5.18 -3.44 9.16
CA GLN A 34 4.69 -2.54 10.20
C GLN A 34 3.38 -1.88 9.77
N GLU A 35 3.33 -1.37 8.55
CA GLU A 35 2.14 -0.75 7.99
C GLU A 35 1.00 -1.76 7.84
N SER A 36 1.27 -3.00 7.41
CA SER A 36 0.26 -4.05 7.35
C SER A 36 -0.45 -4.29 8.68
N ILE A 37 0.28 -4.23 9.81
CA ILE A 37 -0.30 -4.37 11.15
C ILE A 37 -1.22 -3.18 11.45
N ALA A 38 -0.76 -1.95 11.19
CA ALA A 38 -1.56 -0.75 11.39
C ALA A 38 -2.85 -0.77 10.54
N VAL A 39 -2.73 -1.21 9.28
CA VAL A 39 -3.86 -1.35 8.35
C VAL A 39 -4.82 -2.42 8.83
N LEU A 40 -4.34 -3.58 9.27
CA LEU A 40 -5.18 -4.63 9.83
C LEU A 40 -5.98 -4.13 11.04
N LEU A 41 -5.33 -3.44 11.96
CA LEU A 41 -5.98 -2.83 13.13
C LEU A 41 -7.01 -1.77 12.70
N GLY A 42 -6.66 -0.90 11.77
CA GLY A 42 -7.57 0.12 11.22
C GLY A 42 -8.82 -0.49 10.59
N VAL A 43 -8.67 -1.57 9.81
CA VAL A 43 -9.81 -2.28 9.20
C VAL A 43 -10.70 -2.92 10.27
N ILE A 44 -10.12 -3.58 11.29
CA ILE A 44 -10.89 -4.17 12.39
C ILE A 44 -11.70 -3.09 13.12
N ILE A 45 -11.06 -1.96 13.45
CA ILE A 45 -11.73 -0.84 14.13
C ILE A 45 -12.85 -0.26 13.26
N ALA A 46 -12.60 -0.02 11.97
CA ALA A 46 -13.60 0.53 11.04
C ALA A 46 -14.81 -0.40 10.84
N CYS A 47 -14.59 -1.72 10.85
CA CYS A 47 -15.67 -2.71 10.81
C CYS A 47 -16.47 -2.78 12.11
N TRP A 48 -15.83 -2.53 13.25
CA TRP A 48 -16.48 -2.55 14.57
C TRP A 48 -17.26 -1.27 14.88
N LEU A 49 -16.87 -0.14 14.29
CA LEU A 49 -17.51 1.15 14.52
C LEU A 49 -18.92 1.23 13.89
N ASP A 50 -19.86 1.82 14.64
CA ASP A 50 -21.24 2.05 14.20
C ASP A 50 -21.35 3.34 13.36
N VAL A 51 -20.85 3.25 12.12
CA VAL A 51 -20.87 4.33 11.14
C VAL A 51 -21.57 3.89 9.87
N ASP A 52 -22.02 4.87 9.07
CA ASP A 52 -22.64 4.61 7.78
C ASP A 52 -21.66 3.95 6.79
N ALA A 53 -22.20 3.39 5.72
CA ALA A 53 -21.44 2.64 4.73
C ALA A 53 -20.35 3.49 4.04
N ILE A 54 -20.60 4.77 3.78
CA ILE A 54 -19.63 5.66 3.11
C ILE A 54 -18.47 5.94 4.06
N THR A 55 -18.75 6.31 5.30
CA THR A 55 -17.72 6.50 6.34
C THR A 55 -16.86 5.25 6.50
N ARG A 56 -17.47 4.07 6.61
CA ARG A 56 -16.73 2.81 6.71
C ARG A 56 -15.81 2.55 5.50
N VAL A 57 -16.32 2.77 4.29
CA VAL A 57 -15.52 2.61 3.05
C VAL A 57 -14.36 3.61 3.02
N LEU A 58 -14.55 4.86 3.46
CA LEU A 58 -13.49 5.86 3.53
C LEU A 58 -12.41 5.49 4.56
N LEU A 59 -12.80 5.03 5.76
CA LEU A 59 -11.87 4.60 6.80
C LEU A 59 -11.01 3.40 6.36
N ILE A 60 -11.64 2.39 5.75
CA ILE A 60 -10.95 1.21 5.22
C ILE A 60 -10.12 1.58 3.98
N GLY A 61 -10.69 2.36 3.07
CA GLY A 61 -10.03 2.77 1.83
C GLY A 61 -8.78 3.59 2.08
N SER A 62 -8.79 4.48 3.08
CA SER A 62 -7.63 5.32 3.39
C SER A 62 -6.45 4.52 3.94
N VAL A 63 -6.70 3.47 4.74
CA VAL A 63 -5.61 2.59 5.24
C VAL A 63 -5.14 1.62 4.16
N LEU A 64 -6.03 1.14 3.28
CA LEU A 64 -5.63 0.35 2.11
C LEU A 64 -4.80 1.16 1.11
N LEU A 65 -5.02 2.47 1.01
CA LEU A 65 -4.21 3.36 0.18
C LEU A 65 -2.74 3.35 0.61
N ILE A 66 -2.46 3.30 1.92
CA ILE A 66 -1.09 3.17 2.45
C ILE A 66 -0.43 1.91 1.86
N MET A 67 -1.09 0.76 1.95
CA MET A 67 -0.58 -0.50 1.39
C MET A 67 -0.33 -0.44 -0.11
N ILE A 68 -1.20 0.22 -0.86
CA ILE A 68 -1.04 0.37 -2.31
C ILE A 68 0.21 1.19 -2.60
N VAL A 69 0.36 2.33 -1.93
CA VAL A 69 1.49 3.24 -2.16
C VAL A 69 2.80 2.62 -1.71
N GLU A 70 2.82 1.88 -0.60
CA GLU A 70 4.00 1.16 -0.13
C GLU A 70 4.45 0.07 -1.11
N ILE A 71 3.53 -0.74 -1.65
CA ILE A 71 3.87 -1.74 -2.69
C ILE A 71 4.46 -1.07 -3.94
N LEU A 72 3.93 0.10 -4.32
CA LEU A 72 4.47 0.88 -5.43
C LEU A 72 5.86 1.42 -5.10
N ASN A 73 6.08 1.92 -3.88
CA ASN A 73 7.39 2.36 -3.41
C ASN A 73 8.41 1.22 -3.48
N SER A 74 8.10 0.04 -2.92
CA SER A 74 8.99 -1.13 -2.97
C SER A 74 9.26 -1.60 -4.40
N ALA A 75 8.28 -1.46 -5.31
CA ALA A 75 8.50 -1.78 -6.72
C ALA A 75 9.48 -0.80 -7.38
N ILE A 76 9.41 0.50 -7.04
CA ILE A 76 10.37 1.51 -7.50
C ILE A 76 11.76 1.19 -6.94
N GLU A 77 11.87 0.91 -5.65
CA GLU A 77 13.13 0.54 -4.99
C GLU A 77 13.76 -0.69 -5.63
N ALA A 78 12.98 -1.74 -5.89
CA ALA A 78 13.47 -2.95 -6.56
C ALA A 78 14.00 -2.68 -7.98
N VAL A 79 13.39 -1.74 -8.72
CA VAL A 79 13.87 -1.34 -10.04
C VAL A 79 15.16 -0.52 -9.92
N VAL A 80 15.23 0.40 -8.97
CA VAL A 80 16.40 1.25 -8.72
C VAL A 80 17.59 0.42 -8.25
N ASP A 81 17.38 -0.51 -7.31
CA ASP A 81 18.43 -1.36 -6.72
C ASP A 81 19.00 -2.38 -7.70
N ARG A 82 18.26 -2.71 -8.76
CA ARG A 82 18.76 -3.57 -9.84
C ARG A 82 19.88 -2.92 -10.66
N ILE A 83 19.93 -1.60 -10.75
CA ILE A 83 20.81 -0.88 -11.71
C ILE A 83 22.29 -0.93 -11.29
N GLY A 84 22.58 -1.00 -9.99
CA GLY A 84 23.94 -1.11 -9.44
C GLY A 84 24.04 -0.53 -8.04
N SER A 85 25.10 -0.87 -7.30
CA SER A 85 25.36 -0.36 -5.93
C SER A 85 26.05 1.01 -5.90
N GLU A 86 26.37 1.56 -7.08
CA GLU A 86 26.92 2.89 -7.23
C GLU A 86 25.86 3.96 -6.95
N TYR A 87 26.22 4.95 -6.14
CA TYR A 87 25.31 6.03 -5.84
C TYR A 87 25.07 6.89 -7.09
N HIS A 88 23.81 6.97 -7.52
CA HIS A 88 23.38 7.85 -8.60
C HIS A 88 22.31 8.81 -8.09
N GLU A 89 22.48 10.11 -8.33
CA GLU A 89 21.60 11.14 -7.77
C GLU A 89 20.13 10.95 -8.16
N LEU A 90 19.86 10.59 -9.43
CA LEU A 90 18.50 10.28 -9.89
C LEU A 90 17.87 9.07 -9.19
N SER A 91 18.67 8.06 -8.85
CA SER A 91 18.23 6.87 -8.10
C SER A 91 17.81 7.26 -6.67
N GLY A 92 18.59 8.13 -6.02
CA GLY A 92 18.23 8.69 -4.72
C GLY A 92 16.91 9.44 -4.79
N ARG A 93 16.76 10.37 -5.75
CA ARG A 93 15.52 11.14 -5.94
C ARG A 93 14.29 10.25 -6.18
N ALA A 94 14.43 9.15 -6.91
CA ALA A 94 13.33 8.22 -7.14
C ALA A 94 12.84 7.56 -5.84
N LYS A 95 13.78 7.14 -4.97
CA LYS A 95 13.47 6.59 -3.65
C LYS A 95 12.85 7.63 -2.72
N ASP A 96 13.39 8.85 -2.71
CA ASP A 96 12.88 9.95 -1.89
C ASP A 96 11.42 10.29 -2.26
N MET A 97 11.10 10.33 -3.56
CA MET A 97 9.74 10.57 -4.03
C MET A 97 8.77 9.43 -3.67
N GLY A 98 9.24 8.18 -3.75
CA GLY A 98 8.45 7.02 -3.34
C GLY A 98 8.13 7.05 -1.84
N SER A 99 9.13 7.31 -1.00
CA SER A 99 8.96 7.51 0.44
C SER A 99 8.03 8.70 0.77
N ALA A 100 8.16 9.82 0.03
CA ALA A 100 7.27 10.96 0.19
C ALA A 100 5.81 10.63 -0.15
N ALA A 101 5.57 9.78 -1.16
CA ALA A 101 4.22 9.32 -1.48
C ALA A 101 3.62 8.47 -0.35
N VAL A 102 4.41 7.58 0.26
CA VAL A 102 3.98 6.79 1.43
C VAL A 102 3.59 7.72 2.57
N LEU A 103 4.44 8.70 2.89
CA LEU A 103 4.15 9.70 3.93
C LEU A 103 2.83 10.47 3.66
N LEU A 104 2.61 10.90 2.42
CA LEU A 104 1.36 11.57 2.04
C LEU A 104 0.14 10.65 2.20
N SER A 105 0.26 9.37 1.88
CA SER A 105 -0.83 8.40 2.09
C SER A 105 -1.18 8.23 3.57
N ILE A 106 -0.17 8.25 4.45
CA ILE A 106 -0.37 8.25 5.91
C ILE A 106 -1.10 9.51 6.36
N PHE A 107 -0.73 10.69 5.86
CA PHE A 107 -1.44 11.93 6.17
C PHE A 107 -2.90 11.88 5.72
N VAL A 108 -3.18 11.35 4.53
CA VAL A 108 -4.55 11.16 4.06
C VAL A 108 -5.32 10.26 5.03
N ALA A 109 -4.76 9.13 5.44
CA ALA A 109 -5.41 8.24 6.40
C ALA A 109 -5.68 8.92 7.75
N LEU A 110 -4.69 9.64 8.30
CA LEU A 110 -4.86 10.38 9.56
C LEU A 110 -5.93 11.46 9.46
N MET A 111 -5.97 12.22 8.37
CA MET A 111 -6.99 13.24 8.14
C MET A 111 -8.38 12.63 7.99
N THR A 112 -8.52 11.57 7.18
CA THR A 112 -9.80 10.87 6.99
C THR A 112 -10.33 10.34 8.32
N TRP A 113 -9.50 9.64 9.09
CA TRP A 113 -9.88 9.11 10.39
C TRP A 113 -10.20 10.23 11.40
N GLY A 114 -9.33 11.24 11.50
CA GLY A 114 -9.52 12.35 12.44
C GLY A 114 -10.82 13.12 12.19
N ILE A 115 -11.11 13.46 10.92
CA ILE A 115 -12.30 14.23 10.56
C ILE A 115 -13.58 13.40 10.78
N LEU A 116 -13.60 12.15 10.32
CA LEU A 116 -14.80 11.32 10.39
C LEU A 116 -15.11 10.89 11.84
N LEU A 117 -14.10 10.53 12.63
CA LEU A 117 -14.32 10.23 14.05
C LEU A 117 -14.74 11.47 14.82
N TRP A 118 -14.14 12.64 14.56
CA TRP A 118 -14.57 13.89 15.20
C TRP A 118 -16.03 14.21 14.89
N SER A 119 -16.47 14.02 13.64
CA SER A 119 -17.87 14.21 13.25
C SER A 119 -18.82 13.16 13.81
N HIS A 120 -18.33 11.96 14.15
CA HIS A 120 -19.14 10.88 14.71
C HIS A 120 -19.39 11.04 16.21
N PHE A 121 -18.39 11.56 16.96
CA PHE A 121 -18.48 11.70 18.42
C PHE A 121 -18.98 13.07 18.90
N ARG A 122 -19.18 14.03 18.00
CA ARG A 122 -19.73 15.35 18.31
C ARG A 122 -21.20 15.42 17.94
#